data_AF-A0A1F3K755-F1
#
_entry.id   AF-A0A1F3K755-F1
#
_cell.length_a   1.000
_cell.length_b   1.000
_cell.length_c   1.000
_cell.angle_alpha   90.00
_cell.angle_beta   90.00
_cell.angle_gamma   90.00
#
_symmetry.space_group_name_H-M   'P 1'
#
loop_
_entity.id
_entity.type
_entity.pdbx_description
1 polymer ?
#
loop_
_entity_poly.entity_id
_entity_poly.type
_entity_poly.pdbx_seq_one_letter_code
_entity_poly.pdbx_strand_id
1 'polypeptide(L)'
;MSYIIERKSDIVEYYKVLLLQETTNYTTIVWILLTIILIITGVAVWINVYGAKRMIQEAINKEIEQFKEDLNNNVETIIKDKFIEIDKQVKKIEDKIKHNSFFLQGAASIEKGNMKGAYSDFIIAAIAAINCRDLDNLRGVLNNICIILDKITNEDIEDLKMEDVTIEELFEALESVNEKGIFSDSILKIKRKLKKITIQNSELPKS
;
A
#
# COMPACT_ATOMS: atom_id res chain seq x y z
N MET A 1 86.74 2.66 -80.35
CA MET A 1 86.09 3.51 -79.34
C MET A 1 84.58 3.31 -79.23
N SER A 2 83.87 3.04 -80.34
CA SER A 2 82.41 2.78 -80.36
C SER A 2 81.97 1.59 -79.49
N TYR A 3 82.66 0.45 -79.58
CA TYR A 3 82.28 -0.79 -78.88
C TYR A 3 82.33 -0.73 -77.34
N ILE A 4 83.17 0.16 -76.79
CA ILE A 4 83.28 0.35 -75.32
C ILE A 4 82.14 1.23 -74.81
N ILE A 5 81.66 2.17 -75.62
CA ILE A 5 80.53 3.05 -75.28
C ILE A 5 79.23 2.25 -75.31
N GLU A 6 79.06 1.37 -76.31
CA GLU A 6 77.91 0.49 -76.48
C GLU A 6 77.76 -0.50 -75.30
N ARG A 7 78.85 -1.20 -74.91
CA ARG A 7 78.85 -2.07 -73.72
C ARG A 7 78.56 -1.34 -72.40
N LYS A 8 78.99 -0.08 -72.26
CA LYS A 8 78.68 0.72 -71.06
C LYS A 8 77.20 1.10 -71.01
N SER A 9 76.58 1.33 -72.16
CA SER A 9 75.14 1.61 -72.26
C SER A 9 74.32 0.40 -71.81
N ASP A 10 74.63 -0.79 -72.31
CA ASP A 10 73.88 -2.02 -71.99
C ASP A 10 73.95 -2.39 -70.51
N ILE A 11 75.12 -2.20 -69.88
CA ILE A 11 75.30 -2.47 -68.44
C ILE A 11 74.47 -1.48 -67.61
N VAL A 12 74.45 -0.19 -67.98
CA VAL A 12 73.65 0.83 -67.28
C VAL A 12 72.15 0.55 -67.44
N GLU A 13 71.71 0.09 -68.60
CA GLU A 13 70.32 -0.28 -68.86
C GLU A 13 69.90 -1.52 -68.05
N TYR A 14 70.77 -2.53 -67.97
CA TYR A 14 70.56 -3.72 -67.13
C TYR A 14 70.39 -3.37 -65.64
N TYR A 15 71.27 -2.52 -65.08
CA TYR A 15 71.15 -2.09 -63.69
C TYR A 15 69.88 -1.24 -63.43
N LYS A 16 69.44 -0.44 -64.40
CA LYS A 16 68.16 0.29 -64.29
C LYS A 16 66.98 -0.67 -64.23
N VAL A 17 66.95 -1.72 -65.06
CA VAL A 17 65.88 -2.73 -65.04
C VAL A 17 65.86 -3.48 -63.71
N LEU A 18 67.02 -3.89 -63.18
CA LEU A 18 67.11 -4.54 -61.86
C LEU A 18 66.62 -3.63 -60.73
N LEU A 19 67.04 -2.36 -60.71
CA LEU A 19 66.58 -1.39 -59.70
C LEU A 19 65.08 -1.10 -59.82
N LEU A 20 64.53 -1.04 -61.04
CA LEU A 20 63.10 -0.85 -61.27
C LEU A 20 62.30 -2.06 -60.78
N GLN A 21 62.81 -3.27 -60.99
CA GLN A 21 62.18 -4.51 -60.52
C GLN A 21 62.21 -4.62 -59.00
N GLU A 22 63.32 -4.26 -58.36
CA GLU A 22 63.46 -4.26 -56.90
C GLU A 22 62.51 -3.23 -56.26
N THR A 23 62.50 -2.00 -56.77
CA THR A 23 61.60 -0.93 -56.29
C THR A 23 60.12 -1.27 -56.50
N THR A 24 59.75 -1.92 -57.61
CA THR A 24 58.38 -2.38 -57.85
C THR A 24 57.97 -3.48 -56.86
N ASN A 25 58.87 -4.42 -56.56
CA ASN A 25 58.61 -5.48 -55.58
C ASN A 25 58.43 -4.93 -54.15
N TYR A 26 59.31 -4.00 -53.72
CA TYR A 26 59.15 -3.34 -52.42
C TYR A 26 57.84 -2.54 -52.35
N THR A 27 57.51 -1.79 -53.40
CA THR A 27 56.25 -1.01 -53.45
C THR A 27 55.03 -1.94 -53.33
N THR A 28 55.05 -3.09 -54.00
CA THR A 28 53.99 -4.10 -53.92
C THR A 28 53.86 -4.68 -52.51
N ILE A 29 54.97 -5.02 -51.86
CA ILE A 29 54.98 -5.54 -50.48
C ILE A 29 54.43 -4.49 -49.50
N VAL A 30 54.83 -3.22 -49.64
CA VAL A 30 54.33 -2.11 -48.81
C VAL A 30 52.81 -1.93 -48.98
N TRP A 31 52.28 -2.00 -50.21
CA TRP A 31 50.83 -1.92 -50.46
C TRP A 31 50.05 -3.09 -49.82
N ILE A 32 50.59 -4.31 -49.89
CA ILE A 32 49.97 -5.47 -49.24
C ILE A 32 49.92 -5.26 -47.72
N LEU A 33 51.02 -4.81 -47.11
CA LEU A 33 51.09 -4.53 -45.67
C LEU A 33 50.10 -3.42 -45.25
N LEU A 34 50.02 -2.32 -46.00
CA LEU A 34 49.07 -1.24 -45.72
C LEU A 34 47.62 -1.71 -45.81
N THR A 35 47.30 -2.57 -46.78
CA THR A 35 45.96 -3.13 -46.96
C THR A 35 45.59 -4.03 -45.77
N ILE A 36 46.52 -4.87 -45.31
CA ILE A 36 46.31 -5.71 -44.13
C ILE A 36 46.07 -4.86 -42.87
N ILE A 37 46.86 -3.80 -42.66
CA ILE A 37 46.69 -2.88 -41.52
C ILE A 37 45.30 -2.21 -41.56
N LEU A 38 44.85 -1.77 -42.73
CA LEU A 38 43.51 -1.19 -42.91
C LEU A 38 42.39 -2.19 -42.59
N ILE A 39 42.52 -3.45 -43.00
CA ILE A 39 41.55 -4.50 -42.68
C ILE A 39 41.50 -4.75 -41.17
N ILE A 40 42.66 -4.93 -40.52
CA ILE A 40 42.74 -5.19 -39.08
C ILE A 40 42.14 -4.03 -38.28
N THR A 41 42.48 -2.79 -38.63
CA THR A 41 41.95 -1.60 -37.94
C THR A 41 40.44 -1.45 -38.16
N GLY A 42 39.94 -1.72 -39.37
CA GLY A 42 38.50 -1.73 -39.67
C GLY A 42 37.73 -2.73 -38.82
N VAL A 43 38.22 -3.97 -38.72
CA VAL A 43 37.60 -5.02 -37.88
C VAL A 43 37.65 -4.64 -36.39
N ALA A 44 38.78 -4.10 -35.91
CA ALA A 44 38.92 -3.69 -34.52
C ALA A 44 37.94 -2.57 -34.15
N VAL A 45 37.77 -1.56 -35.01
CA VAL A 45 36.77 -0.49 -34.81
C VAL A 45 35.35 -1.07 -34.82
N TRP A 46 35.05 -1.98 -35.74
CA TRP A 46 33.72 -2.59 -35.82
C TRP A 46 33.37 -3.39 -34.55
N ILE A 47 34.29 -4.23 -34.07
CA ILE A 47 34.11 -4.98 -32.81
C ILE A 47 33.91 -4.03 -31.63
N ASN A 48 34.70 -2.95 -31.55
CA ASN A 48 34.61 -2.01 -30.44
C ASN A 48 33.26 -1.26 -30.45
N VAL A 49 32.81 -0.79 -31.62
CA VAL A 49 31.52 -0.09 -31.76
C VAL A 49 30.32 -1.02 -31.52
N TYR A 50 30.32 -2.22 -32.09
CA TYR A 50 29.22 -3.17 -31.88
C TYR A 50 29.21 -3.74 -30.46
N GLY A 51 30.38 -4.03 -29.89
CA GLY A 51 30.52 -4.44 -28.50
C GLY A 51 30.01 -3.38 -27.54
N ALA A 52 30.42 -2.12 -27.73
CA ALA A 52 29.94 -0.99 -26.93
C ALA A 52 28.42 -0.80 -27.06
N LYS A 53 27.87 -0.85 -28.29
CA LYS A 53 26.41 -0.76 -28.49
C LYS A 53 25.67 -1.88 -27.77
N ARG A 54 26.17 -3.11 -27.82
CA ARG A 54 25.54 -4.25 -27.16
C ARG A 54 25.61 -4.14 -25.64
N MET A 55 26.75 -3.73 -25.08
CA MET A 55 26.88 -3.49 -23.64
C MET A 55 25.95 -2.36 -23.15
N ILE A 56 25.82 -1.28 -23.92
CA ILE A 56 24.87 -0.19 -23.63
C ILE A 56 23.44 -0.71 -23.68
N GLN A 57 23.08 -1.51 -24.69
CA GLN A 57 21.74 -2.08 -24.82
C GLN A 57 21.42 -3.03 -23.65
N GLU A 58 22.36 -3.88 -23.25
CA GLU A 58 22.20 -4.79 -22.11
C GLU A 58 22.05 -4.01 -20.79
N ALA A 59 22.83 -2.94 -20.59
CA ALA A 59 22.72 -2.07 -19.42
C ALA A 59 21.36 -1.34 -19.37
N ILE A 60 20.91 -0.76 -20.49
CA ILE A 60 19.61 -0.09 -20.59
C ILE A 60 18.47 -1.09 -20.33
N ASN A 61 18.55 -2.29 -20.91
CA ASN A 61 17.51 -3.30 -20.70
C ASN A 61 17.44 -3.72 -19.22
N LYS A 62 18.60 -3.86 -18.56
CA LYS A 62 18.67 -4.18 -17.13
C LYS A 62 18.07 -3.06 -16.27
N GLU A 63 18.39 -1.80 -16.57
CA GLU A 63 17.79 -0.66 -15.86
C GLU A 63 16.27 -0.59 -16.09
N ILE A 64 15.79 -0.85 -17.32
CA ILE A 64 14.35 -0.89 -17.61
C ILE A 64 13.67 -2.03 -16.86
N GLU A 65 14.30 -3.20 -16.76
CA GLU A 65 13.75 -4.36 -16.05
C GLU A 65 13.67 -4.09 -14.55
N GLN A 66 14.73 -3.55 -13.95
CA GLN A 66 14.72 -3.10 -12.55
C GLN A 66 13.67 -2.03 -12.30
N PHE A 67 13.58 -1.02 -13.18
CA PHE A 67 12.59 0.03 -13.06
C PHE A 67 11.15 -0.52 -13.16
N LYS A 68 10.90 -1.50 -14.04
CA LYS A 68 9.59 -2.18 -14.12
C LYS A 68 9.26 -2.95 -12.85
N GLU A 69 10.23 -3.68 -12.30
CA GLU A 69 10.04 -4.45 -11.08
C GLU A 69 9.76 -3.52 -9.87
N ASP A 70 10.57 -2.47 -9.71
CA ASP A 70 10.39 -1.45 -8.68
C ASP A 70 9.04 -0.75 -8.81
N LEU A 71 8.65 -0.39 -10.04
CA LEU A 71 7.36 0.25 -10.29
C LEU A 71 6.21 -0.69 -9.94
N ASN A 72 6.29 -1.96 -10.33
CA ASN A 72 5.24 -2.93 -10.03
C ASN A 72 5.09 -3.15 -8.52
N ASN A 73 6.21 -3.36 -7.81
CA ASN A 73 6.22 -3.56 -6.36
C ASN A 73 5.71 -2.34 -5.58
N ASN A 74 6.16 -1.14 -5.98
CA ASN A 74 5.75 0.10 -5.32
C ASN A 74 4.27 0.44 -5.60
N VAL A 75 3.81 0.27 -6.84
CA VAL A 75 2.41 0.53 -7.19
C VAL A 75 1.48 -0.45 -6.48
N GLU A 76 1.81 -1.74 -6.45
CA GLU A 76 1.02 -2.74 -5.73
C GLU A 76 0.91 -2.40 -4.23
N THR A 77 2.03 -2.05 -3.61
CA THR A 77 2.07 -1.67 -2.18
C THR A 77 1.23 -0.42 -1.91
N ILE A 78 1.41 0.65 -2.72
CA ILE A 78 0.66 1.91 -2.57
C ILE A 78 -0.84 1.67 -2.75
N ILE A 79 -1.22 0.89 -3.77
CA ILE A 79 -2.63 0.55 -4.03
C ILE A 79 -3.21 -0.21 -2.84
N LYS A 80 -2.51 -1.24 -2.36
CA LYS A 80 -2.96 -2.05 -1.22
C LYS A 80 -3.11 -1.21 0.05
N ASP A 81 -2.14 -0.36 0.36
CA ASP A 81 -2.19 0.53 1.52
C ASP A 81 -3.36 1.52 1.42
N LYS A 82 -3.61 2.08 0.22
CA LYS A 82 -4.74 2.96 -0.03
C LYS A 82 -6.08 2.25 0.10
N PHE A 83 -6.19 1.01 -0.38
CA PHE A 83 -7.40 0.21 -0.17
C PHE A 83 -7.66 -0.06 1.31
N ILE A 84 -6.62 -0.41 2.08
CA ILE A 84 -6.75 -0.60 3.53
C ILE A 84 -7.18 0.71 4.23
N GLU A 85 -6.64 1.85 3.80
CA GLU A 85 -7.01 3.16 4.33
C GLU A 85 -8.48 3.48 4.03
N ILE A 86 -8.92 3.27 2.78
CA ILE A 86 -10.31 3.49 2.36
C ILE A 86 -11.26 2.56 3.12
N ASP A 87 -10.93 1.28 3.25
CA ASP A 87 -11.75 0.30 3.99
C ASP A 87 -11.94 0.72 5.45
N LYS A 88 -10.87 1.19 6.11
CA LYS A 88 -10.95 1.76 7.47
C LYS A 88 -11.85 2.99 7.52
N GLN A 89 -11.78 3.88 6.53
CA GLN A 89 -12.64 5.07 6.48
C GLN A 89 -14.10 4.70 6.24
N VAL A 90 -14.38 3.76 5.33
CA VAL A 90 -15.73 3.25 5.05
C VAL A 90 -16.33 2.65 6.32
N LYS A 91 -15.61 1.75 7.00
CA LYS A 91 -16.07 1.15 8.25
C LYS A 91 -16.38 2.20 9.32
N LYS A 92 -15.54 3.23 9.45
CA LYS A 92 -15.80 4.35 10.37
C LYS A 92 -17.07 5.12 10.02
N ILE A 93 -17.36 5.30 8.72
CA ILE A 93 -18.59 5.95 8.25
C ILE A 93 -19.81 5.06 8.52
N GLU A 94 -19.72 3.76 8.28
CA GLU A 94 -20.78 2.80 8.58
C GLU A 94 -21.13 2.81 10.08
N ASP A 95 -20.12 2.75 10.95
CA ASP A 95 -20.31 2.85 12.40
C ASP A 95 -20.94 4.19 12.79
N LYS A 96 -20.56 5.30 12.13
CA LYS A 96 -21.18 6.62 12.38
C LYS A 96 -22.64 6.67 11.94
N ILE A 97 -22.98 6.08 10.80
CA ILE A 97 -24.36 5.97 10.32
C ILE A 97 -25.16 5.11 11.29
N LYS A 98 -24.60 3.98 11.72
CA LYS A 98 -25.22 3.08 12.70
C LYS A 98 -25.49 3.82 14.01
N HIS A 99 -24.50 4.53 14.55
CA HIS A 99 -24.67 5.36 15.75
C HIS A 99 -25.86 6.33 15.61
N ASN A 100 -25.88 7.14 14.54
CA ASN A 100 -26.94 8.13 14.34
C ASN A 100 -28.32 7.49 14.14
N SER A 101 -28.40 6.40 13.36
CA SER A 101 -29.66 5.70 13.09
C SER A 101 -30.26 5.16 14.37
N PHE A 102 -29.48 4.41 15.15
CA PHE A 102 -29.95 3.81 16.39
C PHE A 102 -30.18 4.86 17.49
N PHE A 103 -29.42 5.94 17.53
CA PHE A 103 -29.71 7.05 18.44
C PHE A 103 -31.09 7.67 18.17
N LEU A 104 -31.41 7.91 16.89
CA LEU A 104 -32.71 8.47 16.50
C LEU A 104 -33.85 7.47 16.71
N GLN A 105 -33.63 6.19 16.42
CA GLN A 105 -34.60 5.13 16.69
C GLN A 105 -34.88 5.02 18.19
N GLY A 106 -33.85 5.03 19.03
CA GLY A 106 -33.98 5.01 20.48
C GLY A 106 -34.75 6.22 21.00
N ALA A 107 -34.47 7.41 20.47
CA ALA A 107 -35.21 8.62 20.82
C ALA A 107 -36.70 8.51 20.43
N ALA A 108 -37.01 8.04 19.22
CA ALA A 108 -38.38 7.81 18.78
C ALA A 108 -39.09 6.71 19.59
N SER A 109 -38.37 5.68 20.02
CA SER A 109 -38.88 4.63 20.90
C SER A 109 -39.27 5.17 22.28
N ILE A 110 -38.46 6.09 22.85
CA ILE A 110 -38.83 6.82 24.09
C ILE A 110 -40.13 7.60 23.88
N GLU A 111 -40.27 8.35 22.80
CA GLU A 111 -41.47 9.15 22.51
C GLU A 111 -42.74 8.30 22.40
N LYS A 112 -42.59 7.06 21.90
CA LYS A 112 -43.68 6.08 21.79
C LYS A 112 -43.92 5.30 23.10
N GLY A 113 -43.15 5.53 24.15
CA GLY A 113 -43.23 4.80 25.41
C GLY A 113 -42.64 3.39 25.38
N ASN A 114 -41.95 3.01 24.30
CA ASN A 114 -41.28 1.71 24.19
C ASN A 114 -39.88 1.77 24.80
N MET A 115 -39.78 1.59 26.11
CA MET A 115 -38.51 1.69 26.84
C MET A 115 -37.55 0.53 26.54
N LYS A 116 -38.08 -0.68 26.31
CA LYS A 116 -37.29 -1.85 25.92
C LYS A 116 -36.60 -1.64 24.58
N GLY A 117 -37.36 -1.25 23.55
CA GLY A 117 -36.80 -0.94 22.23
C GLY A 117 -35.79 0.20 22.30
N ALA A 118 -36.11 1.26 23.06
CA ALA A 118 -35.18 2.35 23.25
C ALA A 118 -33.85 1.92 23.90
N TYR A 119 -33.91 1.04 24.91
CA TYR A 119 -32.72 0.53 25.59
C TYR A 119 -31.78 -0.20 24.61
N SER A 120 -32.35 -1.13 23.82
CA SER A 120 -31.63 -1.87 22.78
C SER A 120 -30.96 -0.93 21.78
N ASP A 121 -31.74 0.01 21.25
CA ASP A 121 -31.27 1.00 20.28
C ASP A 121 -30.10 1.82 20.83
N PHE A 122 -30.19 2.31 22.08
CA PHE A 122 -29.10 3.10 22.64
C PHE A 122 -27.85 2.27 23.00
N ILE A 123 -27.98 0.99 23.35
CA ILE A 123 -26.80 0.11 23.49
C ILE A 123 -26.07 0.01 22.15
N ILE A 124 -26.80 -0.29 21.08
CA ILE A 124 -26.22 -0.41 19.73
C ILE A 124 -25.59 0.91 19.30
N ALA A 125 -26.26 2.04 19.57
CA ALA A 125 -25.73 3.37 19.28
C ALA A 125 -24.45 3.68 20.07
N ALA A 126 -24.34 3.21 21.32
CA ALA A 126 -23.15 3.43 22.15
C ALA A 126 -21.95 2.63 21.63
N ILE A 127 -22.13 1.35 21.30
CA ILE A 127 -21.08 0.51 20.71
C ILE A 127 -20.61 1.10 19.37
N ALA A 128 -21.55 1.55 18.54
CA ALA A 128 -21.23 2.19 17.28
C ALA A 128 -20.44 3.51 17.48
N ALA A 129 -20.78 4.31 18.49
CA ALA A 129 -20.02 5.52 18.85
C ALA A 129 -18.58 5.20 19.28
N ILE A 130 -18.39 4.12 20.04
CA ILE A 130 -17.07 3.62 20.45
C ILE A 130 -16.25 3.22 19.21
N ASN A 131 -16.83 2.43 18.30
CA ASN A 131 -16.14 1.95 17.10
C ASN A 131 -15.71 3.09 16.16
N CYS A 132 -16.55 4.11 15.97
CA CYS A 132 -16.19 5.29 15.16
C CYS A 132 -15.40 6.36 15.93
N ARG A 133 -15.08 6.13 17.21
CA ARG A 133 -14.37 7.06 18.12
C ARG A 133 -15.08 8.41 18.32
N ASP A 134 -16.40 8.40 18.31
CA ASP A 134 -17.23 9.58 18.59
C ASP A 134 -17.55 9.68 20.09
N LEU A 135 -16.53 10.04 20.87
CA LEU A 135 -16.58 10.03 22.33
C LEU A 135 -17.47 11.15 22.91
N ASP A 136 -17.67 12.23 22.17
CA ASP A 136 -18.55 13.33 22.57
C ASP A 136 -20.01 12.89 22.55
N ASN A 137 -20.43 12.24 21.45
CA ASN A 137 -21.78 11.71 21.34
C ASN A 137 -22.02 10.50 22.24
N LEU A 138 -20.98 9.68 22.51
CA LEU A 138 -21.07 8.56 23.43
C LEU A 138 -21.57 8.99 24.82
N ARG A 139 -21.12 10.14 25.35
CA ARG A 139 -21.62 10.64 26.65
C ARG A 139 -23.13 10.88 26.64
N GLY A 140 -23.65 11.43 25.54
CA GLY A 140 -25.09 11.65 25.35
C GLY A 140 -25.87 10.34 25.34
N VAL A 141 -25.37 9.34 24.60
CA VAL A 141 -25.98 8.00 24.54
C VAL A 141 -26.02 7.34 25.92
N LEU A 142 -24.89 7.32 26.65
CA LEU A 142 -24.82 6.71 27.98
C LEU A 142 -25.77 7.39 28.98
N ASN A 143 -25.99 8.69 28.84
CA ASN A 143 -26.97 9.41 29.65
C ASN A 143 -28.41 9.00 29.29
N ASN A 144 -28.74 8.79 28.02
CA ASN A 144 -30.04 8.27 27.60
C ASN A 144 -30.28 6.84 28.13
N ILE A 145 -29.26 5.97 28.10
CA ILE A 145 -29.33 4.65 28.73
C ILE A 145 -29.67 4.79 30.22
N CYS A 146 -29.00 5.72 30.93
CA CYS A 146 -29.33 5.98 32.34
C CYS A 146 -30.78 6.43 32.56
N ILE A 147 -31.32 7.26 31.66
CA ILE A 147 -32.70 7.75 31.74
C ILE A 147 -33.69 6.61 31.51
N ILE A 148 -33.41 5.72 30.56
CA ILE A 148 -34.27 4.58 30.27
C ILE A 148 -34.27 3.59 31.43
N LEU A 149 -33.10 3.32 32.01
CA LEU A 149 -32.99 2.46 33.19
C LEU A 149 -33.75 2.99 34.41
N ASP A 150 -34.11 4.28 34.46
CA ASP A 150 -34.99 4.82 35.50
C ASP A 150 -36.49 4.62 35.22
N LYS A 151 -36.84 4.29 33.97
CA LYS A 151 -38.22 4.20 33.49
C LYS A 151 -38.62 2.79 33.06
N ILE A 152 -37.66 1.89 32.88
CA ILE A 152 -37.89 0.53 32.44
C ILE A 152 -38.59 -0.27 33.54
N THR A 153 -39.56 -1.10 33.15
CA THR A 153 -40.33 -1.91 34.10
C THR A 153 -39.69 -3.28 34.31
N ASN A 154 -40.02 -3.94 35.42
CA ASN A 154 -39.46 -5.25 35.75
C ASN A 154 -39.76 -6.33 34.69
N GLU A 155 -40.91 -6.24 34.01
CA GLU A 155 -41.27 -7.14 32.89
C GLU A 155 -40.38 -6.91 31.66
N ASP A 156 -40.09 -5.65 31.29
CA ASP A 156 -39.22 -5.33 30.16
C ASP A 156 -37.79 -5.89 30.35
N ILE A 157 -37.33 -5.99 31.59
CA ILE A 157 -35.96 -6.41 31.97
C ILE A 157 -35.75 -7.92 31.85
N GLU A 158 -36.77 -8.74 32.12
CA GLU A 158 -36.65 -10.19 31.95
C GLU A 158 -36.47 -10.57 30.47
N ASP A 159 -37.14 -9.84 29.59
CA ASP A 159 -37.01 -10.00 28.15
C ASP A 159 -35.69 -9.46 27.59
N LEU A 160 -35.10 -8.43 28.21
CA LEU A 160 -33.85 -7.81 27.74
C LEU A 160 -32.65 -8.77 27.77
N LYS A 161 -32.72 -9.87 28.53
CA LYS A 161 -31.68 -10.91 28.54
C LYS A 161 -31.63 -11.75 27.25
N MET A 162 -32.59 -11.56 26.34
CA MET A 162 -32.76 -12.38 25.13
C MET A 162 -32.37 -11.66 23.83
N GLU A 163 -31.81 -10.45 23.89
CA GLU A 163 -31.44 -9.67 22.69
C GLU A 163 -29.98 -9.89 22.26
N ASP A 164 -29.73 -9.77 20.94
CA ASP A 164 -28.46 -10.07 20.25
C ASP A 164 -27.25 -9.20 20.67
N VAL A 165 -27.48 -8.07 21.34
CA VAL A 165 -26.42 -7.16 21.80
C VAL A 165 -26.64 -6.87 23.28
N THR A 166 -25.67 -7.26 24.09
CA THR A 166 -25.82 -7.26 25.55
C THR A 166 -25.19 -6.02 26.20
N ILE A 167 -25.65 -5.68 27.40
CA ILE A 167 -25.07 -4.57 28.17
C ILE A 167 -23.64 -4.88 28.63
N GLU A 168 -23.32 -6.16 28.74
CA GLU A 168 -21.98 -6.69 28.99
C GLU A 168 -21.02 -6.32 27.85
N GLU A 169 -21.41 -6.52 26.59
CA GLU A 169 -20.62 -6.10 25.43
C GLU A 169 -20.35 -4.59 25.42
N LEU A 170 -21.34 -3.78 25.83
CA LEU A 170 -21.14 -2.35 25.98
C LEU A 170 -20.09 -2.04 27.07
N PHE A 171 -20.11 -2.73 28.21
CA PHE A 171 -19.12 -2.51 29.25
C PHE A 171 -17.71 -2.91 28.82
N GLU A 172 -17.55 -4.04 28.14
CA GLU A 172 -16.25 -4.46 27.57
C GLU A 172 -15.74 -3.43 26.55
N ALA A 173 -16.61 -2.97 25.66
CA ALA A 173 -16.27 -1.94 24.69
C ALA A 173 -15.88 -0.61 25.37
N LEU A 174 -16.60 -0.21 26.42
CA LEU A 174 -16.30 1.00 27.18
C LEU A 174 -14.96 0.93 27.90
N GLU A 175 -14.59 -0.22 28.45
CA GLU A 175 -13.28 -0.40 29.10
C GLU A 175 -12.12 -0.13 28.12
N SER A 176 -12.27 -0.51 26.86
CA SER A 176 -11.26 -0.27 25.82
C SER A 176 -11.02 1.21 25.49
N VAL A 177 -12.01 2.07 25.73
CA VAL A 177 -11.95 3.52 25.42
C VAL A 177 -12.02 4.42 26.65
N ASN A 178 -12.07 3.86 27.86
CA ASN A 178 -12.12 4.61 29.12
C ASN A 178 -10.75 5.17 29.52
N GLU A 179 -10.10 5.87 28.59
CA GLU A 179 -8.83 6.56 28.84
C GLU A 179 -9.01 7.54 30.01
N LYS A 180 -8.16 7.40 31.03
CA LYS A 180 -8.16 8.27 32.24
C LYS A 180 -9.48 8.28 33.03
N GLY A 181 -10.36 7.31 32.83
CA GLY A 181 -11.60 7.20 33.61
C GLY A 181 -12.70 8.18 33.20
N ILE A 182 -12.65 8.73 31.99
CA ILE A 182 -13.62 9.73 31.49
C ILE A 182 -15.08 9.25 31.56
N PHE A 183 -15.31 7.94 31.40
CA PHE A 183 -16.65 7.33 31.42
C PHE A 183 -16.94 6.58 32.72
N SER A 184 -16.01 6.56 33.68
CA SER A 184 -16.15 5.78 34.92
C SER A 184 -17.43 6.12 35.69
N ASP A 185 -17.79 7.41 35.77
CA ASP A 185 -19.02 7.84 36.45
C ASP A 185 -20.28 7.33 35.76
N SER A 186 -20.34 7.41 34.42
CA SER A 186 -21.45 6.88 33.64
C SER A 186 -21.56 5.36 33.77
N ILE A 187 -20.44 4.64 33.66
CA ILE A 187 -20.38 3.17 33.85
C ILE A 187 -20.91 2.79 35.23
N LEU A 188 -20.40 3.46 36.27
CA LEU A 188 -20.79 3.20 37.66
C LEU A 188 -22.28 3.50 37.89
N LYS A 189 -22.80 4.58 37.28
CA LYS A 189 -24.22 4.96 37.35
C LYS A 189 -25.10 3.91 36.69
N ILE A 190 -24.75 3.44 35.50
CA ILE A 190 -25.47 2.38 34.78
C ILE A 190 -25.44 1.08 35.61
N LYS A 191 -24.25 0.63 36.06
CA LYS A 191 -24.10 -0.57 36.92
C LYS A 191 -24.96 -0.49 38.19
N ARG A 192 -25.00 0.68 38.84
CA ARG A 192 -25.83 0.89 40.04
C ARG A 192 -27.33 0.78 39.73
N LYS A 193 -27.80 1.32 38.60
CA LYS A 193 -29.21 1.23 38.20
C LYS A 193 -29.61 -0.21 37.86
N LEU A 194 -28.80 -0.91 37.08
CA LEU A 194 -29.01 -2.33 36.77
C LEU A 194 -29.05 -3.20 38.04
N LYS A 195 -28.18 -2.92 39.01
CA LYS A 195 -28.19 -3.62 40.31
C LYS A 195 -29.49 -3.37 41.09
N LYS A 196 -29.98 -2.13 41.13
CA LYS A 196 -31.25 -1.80 41.81
C LYS A 196 -32.43 -2.55 41.20
N ILE A 197 -32.50 -2.54 39.87
CA ILE A 197 -33.45 -3.30 39.07
C ILE A 197 -33.40 -4.80 39.44
N THR A 198 -32.20 -5.37 39.49
CA THR A 198 -32.03 -6.81 39.77
C THR A 198 -32.49 -7.18 41.19
N ILE A 199 -32.24 -6.31 42.17
CA ILE A 199 -32.68 -6.52 43.56
C ILE A 199 -34.20 -6.46 43.66
N GLN A 200 -34.84 -5.47 43.02
CA GLN A 200 -36.30 -5.35 42.99
C GLN A 200 -36.98 -6.59 42.39
N ASN A 201 -36.37 -7.23 41.40
CA ASN A 201 -36.87 -8.49 40.83
C ASN A 201 -36.72 -9.69 41.77
N SER A 202 -35.71 -9.71 42.64
CA SER A 202 -35.49 -10.81 43.59
C SER A 202 -36.40 -10.77 44.82
N GLU A 203 -36.99 -9.60 45.11
CA GLU A 203 -37.87 -9.38 46.26
C GLU A 203 -39.37 -9.52 45.92
N LEU A 204 -39.73 -9.62 44.64
CA LEU A 204 -41.11 -9.91 44.21
C LEU A 204 -41.45 -11.38 44.48
N PRO A 205 -42.50 -11.70 45.26
CA PRO A 205 -42.93 -13.07 45.44
C PRO A 205 -43.35 -13.63 44.08
N LYS A 206 -42.75 -14.75 43.69
CA LYS A 206 -43.17 -15.52 42.51
C LYS A 206 -44.63 -15.91 42.71
N SER A 207 -45.54 -15.19 42.05
CA SER A 207 -46.96 -15.52 41.98
C SER A 207 -47.21 -16.61 40.96
#